data_AF-A0A7C7M2R3-F1
#
_entry.id   AF-A0A7C7M2R3-F1
#
_cell.length_a   1.000
_cell.length_b   1.000
_cell.length_c   1.000
_cell.angle_alpha   90.00
_cell.angle_beta   90.00
_cell.angle_gamma   90.00
#
_symmetry.space_group_name_H-M   'P 1'
#
loop_
_entity.id
_entity.type
_entity.pdbx_description
1 polymer ?
#
loop_
_entity_poly.entity_id
_entity_poly.type
_entity_poly.pdbx_seq_one_letter_code
_entity_poly.pdbx_strand_id
1 'polypeptide(L)'
;MARDEAEQKADEIWENYKSANKELLEKRDQENRRAFERSIASEFNSLAAEELSEEELKDYCGDIPVEIWDVKKKKWISKQQFYSDEQKTDNSSNG
;
A
#
# COMPACT_ATOMS: atom_id res chain seq x y z
N MET A 1 -9.58 47.99 37.15
CA MET A 1 -10.54 48.29 36.08
C MET A 1 -9.85 48.36 34.72
N ALA A 2 -9.16 49.45 34.32
CA ALA A 2 -8.59 49.52 32.95
C ALA A 2 -7.48 48.48 32.63
N ARG A 3 -6.69 48.07 33.64
CA ARG A 3 -5.66 47.03 33.48
C ARG A 3 -6.27 45.65 33.29
N ASP A 4 -7.27 45.31 34.10
CA ASP A 4 -7.91 43.99 34.09
C ASP A 4 -8.70 43.77 32.79
N GLU A 5 -9.32 44.82 32.25
CA GLU A 5 -9.99 44.78 30.94
C GLU A 5 -8.98 44.63 29.78
N ALA A 6 -7.80 45.25 29.89
CA ALA A 6 -6.74 45.09 28.90
C ALA A 6 -6.14 43.67 28.92
N GLU A 7 -6.01 43.09 30.12
CA GLU A 7 -5.52 41.73 30.33
C GLU A 7 -6.51 40.71 29.76
N GLN A 8 -7.82 40.87 30.03
CA GLN A 8 -8.86 40.03 29.42
C GLN A 8 -8.85 40.09 27.88
N LYS A 9 -8.72 41.28 27.30
CA LYS A 9 -8.65 41.42 25.83
C LYS A 9 -7.39 40.78 25.25
N ALA A 10 -6.26 40.84 25.95
CA ALA A 10 -5.03 40.20 25.51
C ALA A 10 -5.17 38.66 25.51
N ASP A 11 -5.79 38.11 26.55
CA ASP A 11 -6.05 36.67 26.65
C ASP A 11 -7.02 36.20 25.55
N GLU A 12 -8.09 36.94 25.28
CA GLU A 12 -9.02 36.62 24.19
C GLU A 12 -8.33 36.61 22.82
N ILE A 13 -7.48 37.61 22.53
CA ILE A 13 -6.71 37.66 21.28
C ILE A 13 -5.76 36.46 21.18
N TRP A 14 -5.10 36.11 22.27
CA TRP A 14 -4.15 35.00 22.30
C TRP A 14 -4.83 33.65 22.09
N GLU A 15 -5.96 33.40 22.76
CA GLU A 15 -6.73 32.16 22.57
C GLU A 15 -7.31 32.05 21.16
N ASN A 16 -7.80 33.16 20.59
CA ASN A 16 -8.24 33.18 19.20
C ASN A 16 -7.10 32.87 18.22
N TYR A 17 -5.91 33.44 18.45
CA TYR A 17 -4.73 33.15 17.64
C TYR A 17 -4.30 31.69 17.73
N LYS A 18 -4.28 31.10 18.94
CA LYS A 18 -3.98 29.67 19.12
C LYS A 18 -4.99 28.78 18.39
N SER A 19 -6.27 29.07 18.57
CA SER A 19 -7.36 28.30 17.98
C SER A 19 -7.28 28.31 16.44
N ALA A 20 -7.10 29.49 15.85
CA ALA A 20 -6.95 29.64 14.40
C ALA A 20 -5.73 28.87 13.86
N ASN A 21 -4.60 28.93 14.56
CA ASN A 21 -3.40 28.18 14.16
C ASN A 21 -3.56 26.67 14.30
N LYS A 22 -4.28 26.20 15.31
CA LYS A 22 -4.54 24.77 15.50
C LYS A 22 -5.29 24.20 14.30
N GLU A 23 -6.36 24.85 13.85
CA GLU A 23 -7.13 24.38 12.70
C GLU A 23 -6.29 24.36 11.40
N LEU A 24 -5.46 25.40 11.19
CA LEU A 24 -4.55 25.46 10.04
C LEU A 24 -3.50 24.36 10.07
N LEU A 25 -2.92 24.09 11.23
CA LEU A 25 -1.93 23.03 11.40
C LEU A 25 -2.56 21.64 11.18
N GLU A 26 -3.75 21.40 11.73
CA GLU A 26 -4.47 20.14 11.52
C GLU A 26 -4.81 19.90 10.04
N LYS A 27 -5.27 20.92 9.33
CA LYS A 27 -5.53 20.84 7.88
C LYS A 27 -4.27 20.54 7.10
N ARG A 28 -3.18 21.26 7.37
CA ARG A 28 -1.88 21.05 6.72
C ARG A 28 -1.36 19.64 6.96
N ASP A 29 -1.46 19.15 8.20
CA ASP A 29 -0.97 17.81 8.55
C ASP A 29 -1.81 16.71 7.86
N GLN A 30 -3.13 16.92 7.72
CA GLN A 30 -3.99 16.00 6.97
C GLN A 30 -3.68 16.02 5.46
N GLU A 31 -3.46 17.19 4.87
CA GLU A 31 -3.09 17.32 3.46
C GLU A 31 -1.73 16.70 3.17
N ASN A 32 -0.73 16.93 4.04
CA ASN A 32 0.59 16.32 3.93
C ASN A 32 0.52 14.80 4.02
N ARG A 33 -0.25 14.25 4.97
CA ARG A 33 -0.45 12.80 5.07
C ARG A 33 -1.05 12.22 3.79
N ARG A 34 -2.11 12.84 3.27
CA ARG A 34 -2.75 12.39 2.01
C ARG A 34 -1.78 12.48 0.82
N ALA A 35 -0.97 13.53 0.74
CA ALA A 35 0.03 13.66 -0.30
C ALA A 35 1.10 12.57 -0.22
N PHE A 36 1.57 12.27 0.99
CA PHE A 36 2.52 11.20 1.25
C PHE A 36 1.95 9.81 0.91
N GLU A 37 0.73 9.50 1.34
CA GLU A 37 0.05 8.24 1.02
C GLU A 37 -0.12 8.06 -0.50
N ARG A 38 -0.50 9.11 -1.22
CA ARG A 38 -0.59 9.07 -2.69
C ARG A 38 0.76 8.85 -3.35
N SER A 39 1.82 9.48 -2.83
CA SER A 39 3.18 9.29 -3.34
C SER A 39 3.60 7.83 -3.19
N ILE A 40 3.40 7.24 -2.01
CA ILE A 40 3.70 5.82 -1.77
C ILE A 40 2.90 4.93 -2.73
N ALA A 41 1.59 5.15 -2.84
CA ALA A 41 0.76 4.35 -3.73
C ALA A 41 1.21 4.44 -5.20
N SER A 42 1.64 5.64 -5.64
CA SER A 42 2.19 5.82 -6.98
C SER A 42 3.47 5.03 -7.18
N GLU A 43 4.42 5.08 -6.25
CA GLU A 43 5.67 4.33 -6.33
C GLU A 43 5.42 2.82 -6.39
N PHE A 44 4.54 2.29 -5.53
CA PHE A 44 4.19 0.87 -5.56
C PHE A 44 3.46 0.47 -6.84
N ASN A 45 2.58 1.33 -7.38
CA ASN A 45 1.94 1.06 -8.66
C ASN A 45 2.93 1.08 -9.82
N SER A 46 3.92 1.99 -9.78
CA SER A 46 5.01 2.00 -10.76
C SER A 46 5.85 0.73 -10.69
N LEU A 47 6.22 0.29 -9.47
CA LEU A 47 6.93 -0.98 -9.26
C LEU A 47 6.10 -2.20 -9.65
N ALA A 48 4.78 -2.18 -9.42
CA ALA A 48 3.89 -3.26 -9.81
C ALA A 48 3.62 -3.28 -11.33
N ALA A 49 3.68 -2.13 -12.01
CA ALA A 49 3.57 -2.02 -13.45
C ALA A 49 4.87 -2.43 -14.17
N GLU A 50 6.01 -2.31 -13.49
CA GLU A 50 7.26 -2.97 -13.85
C GLU A 50 7.16 -4.48 -13.52
N GLU A 51 6.25 -5.19 -14.19
CA GLU A 51 6.35 -6.64 -14.24
C GLU A 51 7.61 -6.99 -15.04
N LEU A 52 8.62 -7.55 -14.37
CA LEU A 52 9.72 -8.21 -15.04
C LEU A 52 9.14 -9.30 -15.95
N SER A 53 9.55 -9.30 -17.21
CA SER A 53 9.19 -10.37 -18.13
C SER A 53 9.67 -11.73 -17.60
N GLU A 54 9.05 -12.82 -18.04
CA GLU A 54 9.43 -14.17 -17.61
C GLU A 54 10.90 -14.48 -17.96
N GLU A 55 11.45 -13.88 -19.02
CA GLU A 55 12.88 -13.90 -19.36
C GLU A 55 13.73 -13.09 -18.38
N GLU A 56 13.33 -11.87 -18.00
CA GLU A 56 14.07 -11.06 -17.02
C GLU A 56 14.05 -11.69 -15.62
N LEU A 57 12.95 -12.34 -15.25
CA LEU A 57 12.86 -13.13 -14.01
C LEU A 57 13.79 -14.34 -14.05
N LYS A 58 13.90 -15.04 -15.18
CA LYS A 58 14.86 -16.15 -15.34
C LYS A 58 16.30 -15.67 -15.25
N ASP A 59 16.64 -14.53 -15.85
CA ASP A 59 17.98 -13.96 -15.77
C ASP A 59 18.33 -13.48 -14.35
N TYR A 60 17.37 -12.89 -13.64
CA TYR A 60 17.60 -12.34 -12.30
C TYR A 60 17.63 -13.42 -11.20
N CYS A 61 16.72 -14.39 -11.27
CA CYS A 61 16.64 -15.47 -10.29
C CYS A 61 17.53 -16.67 -10.66
N GLY A 62 17.91 -16.82 -11.93
CA GLY A 62 18.39 -18.09 -12.47
C GLY A 62 17.25 -19.09 -12.64
N ASP A 63 17.58 -20.33 -13.00
CA ASP A 63 16.64 -21.47 -13.03
C ASP A 63 16.25 -21.89 -11.61
N ILE A 64 15.64 -21.01 -10.81
CA ILE A 64 15.09 -21.39 -9.50
C ILE A 64 13.89 -22.30 -9.76
N PRO A 65 13.95 -23.58 -9.35
CA PRO A 65 12.79 -24.45 -9.45
C PRO A 65 11.70 -23.89 -8.53
N VAL A 66 10.65 -23.31 -9.12
CA VAL A 66 9.46 -22.87 -8.38
C VAL A 66 8.63 -24.10 -8.05
N GLU A 67 8.62 -24.48 -6.78
CA GLU A 67 7.73 -25.49 -6.23
C GLU A 67 6.45 -24.86 -5.69
N ILE A 68 5.30 -25.46 -5.99
CA ILE A 68 3.97 -25.07 -5.54
C ILE A 68 3.47 -26.15 -4.58
N TRP A 69 2.92 -25.73 -3.44
CA TRP A 69 2.27 -26.64 -2.51
C TRP A 69 0.90 -27.08 -3.05
N ASP A 70 0.80 -28.32 -3.52
CA ASP A 70 -0.48 -28.91 -3.93
C ASP A 70 -1.29 -29.29 -2.67
N VAL A 71 -2.32 -28.49 -2.39
CA VAL A 71 -3.20 -28.68 -1.23
C VAL A 71 -3.96 -30.02 -1.30
N LYS A 72 -4.32 -30.49 -2.50
CA LYS A 72 -5.06 -31.76 -2.70
C LYS A 72 -4.15 -32.95 -2.45
N LYS A 73 -2.92 -32.91 -2.96
CA LYS A 73 -1.93 -34.00 -2.85
C LYS A 73 -1.04 -33.91 -1.61
N LYS A 74 -1.14 -32.80 -0.85
CA LYS A 74 -0.34 -32.51 0.35
C LYS A 74 1.16 -32.68 0.14
N LYS A 75 1.68 -32.18 -0.99
CA LYS A 75 3.11 -32.23 -1.32
C LYS A 75 3.51 -31.01 -2.16
N TRP A 76 4.78 -30.65 -2.09
CA TRP A 76 5.40 -29.73 -3.04
C TRP A 76 5.53 -30.40 -4.41
N ILE A 77 5.12 -29.71 -5.48
CA ILE A 77 5.25 -30.16 -6.87
C ILE A 77 5.80 -29.02 -7.73
N SER A 78 6.38 -29.32 -8.89
CA SER A 78 6.86 -28.26 -9.78
C SER A 78 5.69 -27.46 -10.38
N LYS A 79 5.92 -26.17 -10.69
CA LYS A 79 4.97 -25.29 -11.39
C LYS A 79 4.43 -25.94 -12.69
N GLN A 80 5.29 -26.61 -13.46
CA GLN A 80 4.91 -27.31 -14.70
C GLN A 80 3.95 -28.47 -14.43
N GLN A 81 4.20 -29.25 -13.38
CA GLN A 81 3.33 -30.36 -13.00
C GLN A 81 1.97 -29.85 -12.49
N PHE A 82 1.95 -28.76 -11.72
CA PHE A 82 0.72 -28.15 -11.21
C PHE A 82 -0.24 -27.76 -12.36
N TYR A 83 0.23 -26.97 -13.35
CA TYR A 83 -0.62 -26.57 -14.47
C TYR A 83 -1.01 -27.72 -15.41
N SER A 84 -0.13 -28.72 -15.58
CA SER A 84 -0.45 -29.91 -16.36
C SER A 84 -1.57 -30.74 -15.73
N ASP A 85 -1.62 -30.76 -14.39
CA ASP A 85 -2.65 -31.49 -13.64
C ASP A 85 -3.99 -30.73 -13.61
N GLU A 86 -4.00 -29.39 -13.58
CA GLU A 86 -5.23 -28.58 -13.69
C GLU A 86 -5.91 -28.72 -15.06
N GLN A 87 -5.15 -28.67 -16.16
CA GLN A 87 -5.73 -28.83 -17.51
C GLN A 87 -6.32 -30.23 -17.76
N LYS A 88 -5.85 -31.26 -17.03
CA LYS A 88 -6.43 -32.61 -17.10
C LYS A 88 -7.75 -32.73 -16.35
N THR A 89 -7.97 -31.94 -15.30
CA THR A 89 -9.23 -31.99 -14.55
C THR A 89 -10.39 -31.35 -15.30
N ASP A 90 -10.14 -30.36 -16.16
CA ASP A 90 -11.19 -29.70 -16.95
C ASP A 90 -11.66 -30.55 -18.13
N ASN A 91 -10.77 -31.36 -18.72
CA ASN A 91 -11.11 -32.24 -19.85
C ASN A 91 -11.79 -33.55 -19.44
N SER A 92 -11.90 -33.86 -18.16
CA SER A 92 -12.49 -35.12 -17.67
C SER A 92 -13.98 -35.00 -17.31
N SER A 93 -14.61 -33.85 -17.54
CA SER A 93 -16.02 -33.61 -17.18
C SER A 93 -17.01 -33.66 -18.36
N ASN A 94 -16.57 -34.11 -19.55
CA ASN A 94 -17.38 -34.23 -20.77
C ASN A 94 -17.38 -35.67 -21.35
N GLY A 95 -17.59 -36.68 -20.49
CA GLY A 95 -17.75 -38.09 -20.88
C GLY A 95 -18.96 -38.72 -20.23
#